data_AF-A0A7C5XPI4-F1
#
_entry.id   AF-A0A7C5XPI4-F1
#
_cell.length_a   1.000
_cell.length_b   1.000
_cell.length_c   1.000
_cell.angle_alpha   90.00
_cell.angle_beta   90.00
_cell.angle_gamma   90.00
#
_symmetry.space_group_name_H-M   'P 1'
#
loop_
_entity.id
_entity.type
_entity.pdbx_description
1 polymer ?
#
loop_
_entity_poly.entity_id
_entity_poly.type
_entity_poly.pdbx_seq_one_letter_code
_entity_poly.pdbx_strand_id
1 'polypeptide(L)'
;MYMVLTEHESRLLLTLSSSGKPQMISQLVKRSLMSPSTLYRAVERLLEKGLIAEDRSRGVRVIRLTDKGGRIAKLLEEIERIIHE
;
A
#
# COMPACT_ATOMS: atom_id res chain seq x y z
N MET A 1 17.68 6.83 10.39
CA MET A 1 16.37 6.41 10.96
C MET A 1 15.91 5.17 10.21
N TYR A 2 15.77 4.02 10.88
CA TYR A 2 15.25 2.81 10.22
C TYR A 2 13.79 3.03 9.82
N MET A 3 13.42 2.64 8.60
CA MET A 3 12.04 2.70 8.16
C MET A 3 11.30 1.47 8.69
N VAL A 4 10.57 1.64 9.79
CA VAL A 4 9.66 0.61 10.31
C VAL A 4 8.31 0.74 9.58
N LEU A 5 7.80 -0.38 9.08
CA LEU A 5 6.44 -0.49 8.54
C LEU A 5 5.51 -1.06 9.61
N THR A 6 4.33 -0.48 9.73
CA THR A 6 3.26 -1.09 10.55
C THR A 6 2.56 -2.22 9.79
N GLU A 7 1.82 -3.09 10.48
CA GLU A 7 1.02 -4.14 9.83
C GLU A 7 0.08 -3.57 8.76
N HIS A 8 -0.59 -2.46 9.05
CA HIS A 8 -1.51 -1.80 8.11
C HIS A 8 -0.79 -1.26 6.88
N GLU A 9 0.40 -0.69 7.06
CA GLU A 9 1.25 -0.22 5.96
C GLU A 9 1.68 -1.39 5.06
N SER A 10 2.15 -2.49 5.66
CA SER A 10 2.53 -3.71 4.93
C SER A 10 1.35 -4.31 4.16
N ARG A 11 0.18 -4.44 4.81
CA ARG A 11 -1.04 -4.96 4.18
C ARG A 11 -1.48 -4.11 2.99
N LEU A 12 -1.37 -2.78 3.09
CA LEU A 12 -1.70 -1.88 1.98
C LEU A 12 -0.72 -2.04 0.81
N LEU A 13 0.59 -2.17 1.06
CA LEU A 13 1.59 -2.42 0.02
C LEU A 13 1.31 -3.74 -0.73
N LEU A 14 1.01 -4.81 0.00
CA LEU A 14 0.64 -6.12 -0.57
C LEU A 14 -0.67 -6.04 -1.38
N THR A 15 -1.66 -5.31 -0.88
CA THR A 15 -2.94 -5.08 -1.60
C THR A 15 -2.70 -4.36 -2.93
N LEU A 16 -1.84 -3.34 -2.95
CA LEU A 16 -1.50 -2.64 -4.17
C LEU A 16 -0.69 -3.52 -5.14
N SER A 17 0.26 -4.29 -4.62
CA SER A 17 1.10 -5.20 -5.41
C SER A 17 0.29 -6.28 -6.14
N SER A 18 -0.55 -7.00 -5.40
CA SER A 18 -1.43 -8.06 -5.95
C SER A 18 -2.38 -7.56 -7.04
N SER A 19 -2.79 -6.29 -7.00
CA SER A 19 -3.65 -5.70 -8.02
C SER A 19 -2.92 -5.38 -9.33
N GLY A 20 -1.60 -5.17 -9.28
CA GLY A 20 -0.75 -4.76 -10.41
C GLY A 20 -1.14 -3.43 -11.08
N LYS A 21 -2.10 -2.68 -10.52
CA LYS A 21 -2.70 -1.49 -11.14
C LYS A 21 -2.98 -0.42 -10.10
N PRO A 22 -2.91 0.87 -10.46
CA PRO A 22 -3.35 1.95 -9.58
C PRO A 22 -4.80 1.72 -9.08
N GLN A 23 -5.03 1.89 -7.78
CA GLN A 23 -6.31 1.63 -7.12
C GLN A 23 -6.95 2.93 -6.63
N MET A 24 -8.26 3.07 -6.81
CA MET A 24 -8.99 4.18 -6.19
C MET A 24 -9.02 4.01 -4.67
N ILE A 25 -8.87 5.11 -3.91
CA ILE A 25 -9.00 5.05 -2.44
C ILE A 25 -10.33 4.40 -2.02
N SER A 26 -11.44 4.73 -2.70
CA SER A 26 -12.75 4.17 -2.40
C SER A 26 -12.82 2.65 -2.59
N GLN A 27 -12.03 2.09 -3.51
CA GLN A 27 -11.91 0.64 -3.70
C GLN A 27 -11.02 0.01 -2.61
N LEU A 28 -9.95 0.69 -2.22
CA LEU A 28 -9.07 0.25 -1.13
C LEU A 28 -9.81 0.18 0.21
N VAL A 29 -10.70 1.14 0.52
CA VAL A 29 -11.56 1.09 1.72
C VAL A 29 -12.38 -0.19 1.76
N LYS A 30 -12.92 -0.63 0.61
CA LYS A 30 -13.75 -1.84 0.52
C LYS A 30 -12.94 -3.14 0.62
N ARG A 31 -11.69 -3.15 0.16
CA ARG A 31 -10.86 -4.36 0.03
C ARG A 31 -9.90 -4.59 1.19
N SER A 32 -9.42 -3.53 1.82
CA SER A 32 -8.33 -3.61 2.81
C SER A 32 -8.72 -4.21 4.16
N LEU A 33 -10.02 -4.44 4.41
CA LEU A 33 -10.57 -4.82 5.72
C LEU A 33 -10.19 -3.84 6.85
N MET A 34 -9.76 -2.63 6.50
CA MET A 34 -9.41 -1.57 7.45
C MET A 34 -10.57 -0.61 7.63
N SER A 35 -10.65 0.01 8.81
CA SER A 35 -11.50 1.19 8.98
C SER A 35 -11.02 2.29 8.02
N PRO A 36 -11.91 3.17 7.51
CA PRO A 36 -11.52 4.25 6.61
C PRO A 36 -10.40 5.12 7.20
N SER A 37 -10.49 5.49 8.48
CA SER A 37 -9.48 6.33 9.14
C SER A 37 -8.11 5.64 9.24
N THR A 38 -8.10 4.33 9.52
CA THR A 38 -6.86 3.54 9.51
C THR A 38 -6.24 3.50 8.13
N LEU A 39 -7.04 3.28 7.08
CA LEU A 39 -6.54 3.28 5.70
C LEU A 39 -5.95 4.64 5.33
N TYR A 40 -6.65 5.75 5.61
CA TYR A 40 -6.15 7.08 5.29
C TYR A 40 -4.82 7.38 5.99
N ARG A 41 -4.66 6.98 7.26
CA ARG A 41 -3.39 7.11 7.99
C ARG A 41 -2.27 6.26 7.37
N ALA A 42 -2.57 5.03 6.95
CA ALA A 42 -1.60 4.18 6.28
C ALA A 42 -1.16 4.79 4.93
N VAL A 43 -2.11 5.32 4.15
CA VAL A 43 -1.83 6.03 2.90
C VAL A 43 -0.93 7.24 3.15
N GLU A 44 -1.28 8.11 4.10
CA GLU A 44 -0.49 9.30 4.44
C GLU A 44 0.97 8.93 4.79
N ARG A 45 1.17 7.98 5.69
CA ARG A 45 2.52 7.53 6.08
C ARG A 45 3.30 6.90 4.95
N LEU A 46 2.64 6.13 4.07
CA LEU A 46 3.31 5.53 2.92
C LEU A 46 3.68 6.56 1.84
N LEU A 47 2.88 7.63 1.70
CA LEU A 47 3.22 8.78 0.87
C LEU A 47 4.46 9.49 1.42
N GLU A 48 4.49 9.77 2.73
CA GLU A 48 5.65 10.37 3.41
C GLU A 48 6.93 9.52 3.28
N LYS A 49 6.81 8.18 3.31
CA LYS A 49 7.92 7.24 3.11
C LYS A 49 8.36 7.11 1.63
N GLY A 50 7.59 7.68 0.70
CA GLY A 50 7.82 7.59 -0.75
C GLY A 50 7.58 6.19 -1.32
N LEU A 51 6.77 5.37 -0.65
CA LEU A 51 6.47 3.99 -1.08
C LEU A 51 5.25 3.92 -1.99
N ILE A 52 4.34 4.88 -1.87
CA ILE A 52 3.22 5.03 -2.79
C ILE A 52 3.23 6.44 -3.38
N ALA A 53 2.54 6.59 -4.50
CA ALA A 53 2.22 7.86 -5.11
C ALA A 53 0.70 8.01 -5.24
N GLU A 54 0.24 9.25 -5.17
CA GLU A 54 -1.14 9.62 -5.42
C GLU A 54 -1.22 10.45 -6.69
N ASP A 55 -2.17 10.10 -7.55
CA ASP A 55 -2.56 10.87 -8.71
C ASP A 55 -4.07 11.19 -8.62
N ARG A 56 -4.47 12.33 -9.19
CA ARG A 56 -5.90 12.66 -9.39
C ARG A 56 -6.30 12.35 -10.83
N SER A 57 -7.02 11.25 -11.03
CA SER A 57 -7.58 10.89 -12.34
C SER A 57 -9.07 11.21 -12.36
N ARG A 58 -9.50 12.14 -13.22
CA ARG A 58 -10.90 12.58 -13.36
C ARG A 58 -11.56 12.98 -12.02
N GLY A 59 -10.81 13.65 -11.15
CA GLY A 59 -11.27 14.09 -9.83
C GLY A 59 -11.25 13.01 -8.73
N VAL A 60 -10.82 11.78 -9.05
CA VAL A 60 -10.72 10.68 -8.09
C VAL A 60 -9.27 10.49 -7.64
N ARG A 61 -9.06 10.29 -6.33
CA ARG A 61 -7.75 9.93 -5.76
C ARG A 61 -7.42 8.48 -6.10
N VAL A 62 -6.33 8.29 -6.83
CA VAL A 62 -5.82 6.98 -7.25
C VAL A 62 -4.43 6.79 -6.64
N ILE A 63 -4.22 5.65 -6.01
CA ILE A 63 -2.99 5.28 -5.32
C ILE A 63 -2.26 4.21 -6.11
N ARG A 64 -0.94 4.35 -6.25
CA ARG A 64 -0.08 3.35 -6.90
C ARG A 64 1.22 3.15 -6.12
N LEU A 65 1.87 2.00 -6.32
CA LEU A 65 3.23 1.79 -5.84
C LEU A 65 4.21 2.67 -6.63
N THR A 66 5.23 3.20 -5.93
CA THR A 66 6.45 3.69 -6.59
C THR A 66 7.37 2.52 -6.88
N ASP A 67 8.45 2.73 -7.64
CA ASP A 67 9.48 1.68 -7.85
C ASP A 67 10.10 1.20 -6.52
N LYS A 68 10.24 2.12 -5.55
CA LYS A 68 10.68 1.80 -4.20
C LYS A 68 9.63 0.96 -3.47
N GLY A 69 8.36 1.37 -3.52
CA GLY A 69 7.25 0.61 -2.94
C GLY A 69 7.10 -0.79 -3.51
N GLY A 70 7.22 -0.93 -4.84
CA GLY A 70 7.13 -2.21 -5.53
C GLY A 70 8.23 -3.18 -5.11
N ARG A 71 9.46 -2.70 -4.93
CA ARG A 71 10.55 -3.53 -4.39
C ARG A 71 10.27 -4.00 -2.96
N ILE A 72 9.78 -3.11 -2.10
CA ILE A 72 9.43 -3.49 -0.72
C ILE A 72 8.25 -4.46 -0.70
N ALA A 73 7.22 -4.25 -1.51
CA ALA A 73 6.07 -5.15 -1.57
C ALA A 73 6.48 -6.57 -1.99
N LYS A 74 7.38 -6.71 -2.97
CA LYS A 74 7.95 -8.01 -3.35
C LYS A 74 8.70 -8.70 -2.21
N LEU A 75 9.50 -7.95 -1.44
CA LEU A 75 10.18 -8.50 -0.26
C LEU A 75 9.16 -8.97 0.79
N LEU A 76 8.06 -8.24 0.99
CA LEU A 76 6.99 -8.68 1.88
C LEU A 76 6.33 -9.97 1.39
N GLU A 77 6.06 -10.10 0.08
CA GLU A 77 5.53 -11.33 -0.52
C GLU A 77 6.49 -12.52 -0.40
N GLU A 78 7.80 -12.29 -0.45
CA GLU A 78 8.82 -13.32 -0.20
C GLU A 78 8.83 -13.73 1.27
N ILE A 79 8.75 -12.78 2.20
CA ILE A 79 8.66 -13.07 3.64
C ILE A 79 7.41 -13.90 3.96
N GLU A 80 6.24 -13.53 3.41
CA GLU A 80 5.00 -14.31 3.62
C GLU A 80 5.14 -15.74 3.10
N ARG A 81 5.80 -15.94 1.95
CA ARG A 81 6.07 -17.29 1.44
C ARG A 81 6.96 -18.11 2.39
N ILE A 82 8.06 -17.52 2.87
CA ILE A 82 8.98 -18.21 3.79
C ILE A 82 8.32 -18.59 5.12
N ILE A 83 7.42 -17.75 5.63
CA ILE A 83 6.73 -18.01 6.92
C ILE A 83 5.64 -19.09 6.78
N HIS A 84 5.08 -19.25 5.58
CA HIS A 84 4.00 -20.20 5.31
C HIS A 84 4.46 -21.54 4.70
N GLU A 85 5.75 -21.68 4.39
CA GLU A 85 6.44 -22.94 4.07
C GLU A 85 6.89 -23.68 5.34
#